data_AF-A0A1Q6QII5-F1
#
_entry.id   AF-A0A1Q6QII5-F1
#
_cell.length_a   1.000
_cell.length_b   1.000
_cell.length_c   1.000
_cell.angle_alpha   90.00
_cell.angle_beta   90.00
_cell.angle_gamma   90.00
#
_symmetry.space_group_name_H-M   'P 1'
#
loop_
_entity.id
_entity.type
_entity.pdbx_description
1 polymer ?
#
loop_
_entity_poly.entity_id
_entity_poly.type
_entity_poly.pdbx_seq_one_letter_code
_entity_poly.pdbx_strand_id
1 'polypeptide(L)'
;MNNFEIKSKTYCPPSKRDKVLYISVNIAIIFVVMFSMVSMFAKGVSVGNVSGCIVAIAVGYRLKLNNRKEGHYEFCILSITFQENSLLVTFLPNKDKAIAIAIDSICSIEYSDKLECLRLICDYVEEIGIEKRKCKNSELLLYIPYDANSDFYQMLEKIVEPKLKFVDRQ
;
A
#
# COMPACT_ATOMS: atom_id res chain seq x y z
N MET A 1 -19.10 10.18 18.17
CA MET A 1 -18.01 9.64 17.33
C MET A 1 -18.50 9.67 15.89
N ASN A 2 -17.85 10.44 15.03
CA ASN A 2 -18.20 10.43 13.61
C ASN A 2 -17.18 9.55 12.89
N ASN A 3 -17.71 8.64 12.07
CA ASN A 3 -16.93 7.71 11.27
C ASN A 3 -17.24 7.96 9.79
N PHE A 4 -16.21 8.05 8.96
CA PHE A 4 -16.34 8.24 7.52
C PHE A 4 -15.69 7.06 6.81
N GLU A 5 -16.40 6.47 5.84
CA GLU A 5 -15.85 5.45 4.96
C GLU A 5 -15.66 6.04 3.57
N ILE A 6 -14.40 6.23 3.19
CA ILE A 6 -14.02 6.99 2.00
C ILE A 6 -13.24 6.09 1.05
N LYS A 7 -13.69 5.99 -0.20
CA LYS A 7 -12.92 5.31 -1.24
C LYS A 7 -11.68 6.13 -1.59
N SER A 8 -10.50 5.53 -1.40
CA SER A 8 -9.21 6.20 -1.60
C SER A 8 -8.24 5.34 -2.39
N LYS A 9 -7.29 6.00 -3.05
CA LYS A 9 -6.11 5.36 -3.65
C LYS A 9 -5.00 5.31 -2.61
N THR A 10 -4.46 4.13 -2.34
CA THR A 10 -3.32 3.95 -1.45
C THR A 10 -2.16 3.33 -2.19
N TYR A 11 -0.96 3.88 -1.98
CA TYR A 11 0.26 3.27 -2.47
C TYR A 11 0.65 2.10 -1.57
N CYS A 12 0.68 0.91 -2.14
CA CYS A 12 1.15 -0.30 -1.48
C CYS A 12 2.64 -0.48 -1.82
N PRO A 13 3.55 -0.28 -0.85
CA PRO A 13 4.96 -0.54 -1.10
C PRO A 13 5.18 -2.03 -1.36
N PRO A 14 6.20 -2.39 -2.14
CA PRO A 14 6.48 -3.78 -2.44
C PRO A 14 6.78 -4.57 -1.15
N SER A 15 6.07 -5.68 -0.96
CA SER A 15 6.25 -6.55 0.19
C SER A 15 7.66 -7.16 0.19
N LYS A 16 8.41 -6.92 1.28
CA LYS A 16 9.74 -7.51 1.48
C LYS A 16 9.68 -9.04 1.52
N ARG A 17 8.63 -9.61 2.13
CA ARG A 17 8.43 -11.06 2.22
C ARG A 17 8.18 -11.67 0.84
N ASP A 18 7.34 -11.03 0.04
CA ASP A 18 7.03 -11.52 -1.32
C ASP A 18 8.26 -11.43 -2.22
N LYS A 19 9.11 -10.42 -2.02
CA LYS A 19 10.40 -10.31 -2.69
C LYS A 19 11.35 -11.47 -2.36
N VAL A 20 11.47 -11.85 -1.08
CA VAL A 20 12.30 -12.98 -0.65
C VAL A 20 11.75 -14.30 -1.20
N LEU A 21 10.45 -14.55 -1.04
CA LEU A 21 9.79 -15.75 -1.56
C LEU A 21 9.98 -15.87 -3.08
N TYR A 22 9.82 -14.76 -3.80
CA TYR A 22 10.07 -14.71 -5.23
C TYR A 22 11.51 -15.11 -5.58
N ILE A 23 12.51 -14.56 -4.88
CA ILE A 23 13.92 -14.91 -5.11
C ILE A 23 14.13 -16.41 -4.87
N SER A 24 13.63 -16.95 -3.76
CA SER A 24 13.74 -18.37 -3.43
C SER A 24 13.10 -19.28 -4.48
N VAL A 25 11.90 -18.95 -4.96
CA VAL A 25 11.22 -19.73 -6.01
C VAL A 25 11.97 -19.67 -7.34
N ASN A 26 12.52 -18.51 -7.72
CA ASN A 26 13.32 -18.42 -8.96
C ASN A 26 14.60 -19.24 -8.86
N ILE A 27 15.27 -19.23 -7.71
CA ILE A 27 16.43 -20.10 -7.47
C ILE A 27 16.03 -21.57 -7.62
N ALA A 28 14.92 -22.00 -7.02
CA ALA A 28 14.43 -23.36 -7.13
C ALA A 28 14.11 -23.76 -8.59
N ILE A 29 13.47 -22.87 -9.36
CA ILE A 29 13.19 -23.06 -10.79
C ILE A 29 14.49 -23.27 -11.57
N ILE A 30 15.51 -22.44 -11.34
CA ILE A 30 16.81 -22.57 -11.99
C ILE A 30 17.43 -23.94 -11.70
N PHE A 31 17.40 -24.38 -10.44
CA PHE A 31 17.91 -25.71 -10.08
C PHE A 31 17.14 -26.83 -10.79
N VAL A 32 15.80 -26.78 -10.82
CA VAL A 32 14.98 -27.78 -11.51
C VAL A 32 15.32 -27.87 -13.00
N VAL A 33 15.49 -26.72 -13.67
CA VAL A 33 15.88 -26.67 -15.09
C VAL A 33 17.28 -27.25 -15.29
N MET A 34 18.25 -26.85 -14.46
CA MET A 34 19.63 -27.36 -14.52
C MET A 34 19.69 -28.88 -14.31
N PHE A 35 19.03 -29.40 -13.28
CA PHE A 35 18.98 -30.85 -13.03
C PHE A 35 18.28 -31.61 -14.15
N SER A 36 17.21 -31.05 -14.72
CA SER A 36 16.51 -31.65 -15.85
C SER A 36 17.39 -31.69 -17.10
N MET A 37 18.14 -30.62 -17.38
CA MET A 37 19.13 -30.59 -18.47
C MET A 37 20.26 -31.60 -18.24
N VAL A 38 20.88 -31.63 -17.06
CA VAL A 38 21.94 -32.60 -16.73
C VAL A 38 21.42 -34.04 -16.86
N SER A 39 20.19 -34.29 -16.40
CA SER A 39 19.53 -35.59 -16.54
C SER A 39 19.30 -35.97 -18.01
N MET A 40 18.90 -35.02 -18.86
CA MET A 40 18.78 -35.23 -20.30
C MET A 40 20.12 -35.58 -20.96
N PHE A 41 21.21 -34.93 -20.56
CA PHE A 41 22.55 -35.22 -21.07
C PHE A 41 23.08 -36.58 -20.60
N ALA A 42 22.83 -36.96 -19.35
CA ALA A 42 23.38 -38.19 -18.76
C ALA A 42 22.53 -39.45 -19.04
N LYS A 43 21.20 -39.32 -19.09
CA LYS A 43 20.26 -40.45 -19.17
C LYS A 43 19.38 -40.44 -20.43
N GLY A 44 19.58 -39.46 -21.32
CA GLY A 44 18.77 -39.28 -22.52
C GLY A 44 17.45 -38.52 -22.25
N VAL A 45 16.74 -38.22 -23.33
CA VAL A 45 15.48 -37.46 -23.27
C VAL A 45 14.36 -38.37 -22.77
N SER A 46 13.76 -38.01 -21.62
CA SER A 46 12.59 -38.69 -21.06
C SER A 46 11.47 -37.70 -20.79
N VAL A 47 10.22 -38.20 -20.80
CA VAL A 47 9.02 -37.38 -20.56
C VAL A 47 9.12 -36.64 -19.22
N GLY A 48 9.66 -37.27 -18.18
CA GLY A 48 9.81 -36.66 -16.85
C GLY A 48 10.71 -35.43 -16.84
N ASN A 49 11.83 -35.48 -17.57
CA ASN A 49 12.76 -34.35 -17.66
C ASN A 49 12.18 -33.20 -18.50
N VAL A 50 11.46 -33.51 -19.59
CA VAL A 50 10.81 -32.50 -20.45
C VAL A 50 9.66 -31.82 -19.68
N SER A 51 8.84 -32.59 -18.96
CA SER A 51 7.73 -32.05 -18.16
C SER A 51 8.22 -31.15 -17.03
N GLY A 52 9.37 -31.47 -16.41
CA GLY A 52 9.98 -30.64 -15.37
C GLY A 52 10.33 -29.23 -15.87
N CYS A 53 10.92 -29.13 -17.06
CA CYS A 53 11.23 -27.84 -17.69
C CYS A 53 9.97 -27.03 -18.03
N ILE A 54 8.94 -27.66 -18.59
CA ILE A 54 7.68 -26.99 -18.96
C ILE A 54 6.97 -26.44 -17.72
N VAL A 55 6.87 -27.25 -16.65
CA VAL A 55 6.27 -26.82 -15.38
C VAL A 55 7.07 -25.68 -14.76
N ALA A 56 8.40 -25.76 -14.77
CA ALA A 56 9.27 -24.71 -14.24
C ALA A 56 9.08 -23.37 -14.99
N ILE A 57 8.96 -23.40 -16.32
CA ILE A 57 8.67 -22.22 -17.14
C ILE A 57 7.27 -21.66 -16.85
N ALA A 58 6.25 -22.53 -16.77
CA ALA A 58 4.88 -22.11 -16.49
C ALA A 58 4.74 -21.46 -15.10
N VAL A 59 5.39 -22.04 -14.08
CA VAL A 59 5.46 -21.48 -12.73
C VAL A 59 6.20 -20.15 -12.74
N GLY A 60 7.36 -20.06 -13.41
CA GLY A 60 8.11 -18.81 -13.55
C GLY A 60 7.30 -17.69 -14.23
N TYR A 61 6.56 -18.02 -15.28
CA TYR A 61 5.69 -17.08 -15.99
C TYR A 61 4.51 -16.60 -15.14
N ARG A 62 3.83 -17.51 -14.44
CA ARG A 62 2.74 -17.17 -13.49
C ARG A 62 3.25 -16.29 -12.35
N LEU A 63 4.42 -16.58 -11.78
CA LEU A 63 5.05 -15.75 -10.75
C LEU A 63 5.46 -14.37 -11.27
N LYS A 64 5.83 -14.24 -12.54
CA LYS A 64 6.13 -12.94 -13.16
C LYS A 64 4.87 -12.09 -13.33
N LEU A 65 3.73 -12.68 -13.68
CA LEU A 65 2.45 -11.97 -13.85
C LEU A 65 1.84 -11.50 -12.52
N ASN A 66 1.91 -12.32 -11.47
CA ASN A 66 1.41 -11.95 -10.13
C ASN A 66 2.38 -11.07 -9.34
N ASN A 67 3.45 -10.60 -9.97
CA ASN A 67 4.54 -9.92 -9.27
C ASN A 67 4.20 -8.44 -9.05
N ARG A 68 3.70 -8.14 -7.85
CA ARG A 68 3.53 -6.79 -7.31
C ARG A 68 4.88 -6.21 -6.85
N LYS A 69 5.91 -6.35 -7.69
CA LYS A 69 7.33 -6.07 -7.38
C LYS A 69 7.67 -4.59 -7.35
N GLU A 70 6.96 -3.85 -8.18
CA GLU A 70 6.96 -2.39 -8.20
C GLU A 70 5.70 -2.02 -7.45
N GLY A 71 5.84 -1.24 -6.36
CA GLY A 71 4.70 -0.87 -5.54
C GLY A 71 3.56 -0.35 -6.42
N HIS A 72 2.34 -0.74 -6.10
CA HIS A 72 1.18 -0.45 -6.92
C HIS A 72 0.16 0.36 -6.13
N TYR A 73 -0.67 1.12 -6.85
CA TYR A 73 -1.81 1.78 -6.23
C TYR A 73 -3.00 0.83 -6.21
N GLU A 74 -3.55 0.60 -5.02
CA GLU A 74 -4.83 -0.09 -4.86
C GLU A 74 -5.90 0.89 -4.41
N PHE A 75 -7.13 0.66 -4.85
CA PHE A 75 -8.29 1.29 -4.24
C PHE A 75 -8.59 0.57 -2.92
N CYS A 76 -8.68 1.33 -1.84
CA CYS A 76 -9.08 0.87 -0.52
C CYS A 76 -10.20 1.76 0.02
N ILE A 77 -10.80 1.33 1.12
CA ILE A 77 -11.71 2.18 1.89
C ILE A 77 -10.95 2.69 3.10
N LEU A 78 -10.79 4.01 3.22
CA LEU A 78 -10.31 4.64 4.45
C LEU A 78 -11.50 4.75 5.41
N SER A 79 -11.44 4.04 6.53
CA SER A 79 -12.35 4.27 7.66
C SER A 79 -11.67 5.26 8.59
N ILE A 80 -12.19 6.50 8.61
CA ILE A 80 -11.66 7.63 9.34
C ILE A 80 -12.56 7.94 10.54
N THR A 81 -12.01 7.84 11.74
CA THR A 81 -12.72 8.09 12.99
C THR A 81 -12.09 9.25 13.75
N PHE A 82 -12.90 10.25 14.10
CA PHE A 82 -12.51 11.34 14.98
C PHE A 82 -12.65 10.90 16.45
N GLN A 83 -11.54 10.94 17.19
CA GLN A 83 -11.47 10.78 18.64
C GLN A 83 -11.16 12.16 19.28
N GLU A 84 -11.21 12.26 20.61
CA GLU A 84 -11.09 13.55 21.31
C GLU A 84 -9.82 14.33 20.93
N ASN A 85 -8.66 13.66 20.87
CA ASN A 85 -7.37 14.29 20.56
C ASN A 85 -6.66 13.69 19.34
N SER A 86 -7.31 12.77 18.63
CA SER A 86 -6.68 12.09 17.48
C SER A 86 -7.64 11.81 16.34
N LEU A 87 -7.11 11.79 15.12
CA LEU A 87 -7.78 11.30 13.93
C LEU A 87 -7.19 9.93 13.59
N LEU A 88 -8.02 8.88 13.68
CA LEU A 88 -7.63 7.53 13.33
C LEU A 88 -8.06 7.22 11.89
N VAL A 89 -7.12 6.84 11.05
CA VAL A 89 -7.33 6.41 9.67
C VAL A 89 -6.97 4.93 9.58
N THR A 90 -7.93 4.09 9.22
CA THR A 90 -7.72 2.64 9.02
C THR A 90 -8.01 2.27 7.58
N PHE A 91 -7.21 1.36 7.02
CA PHE A 91 -7.31 0.95 5.63
C PHE A 91 -8.10 -0.38 5.58
N LEU A 92 -9.21 -0.41 4.83
CA LEU A 92 -10.07 -1.59 4.69
C LEU A 92 -9.98 -2.18 3.27
N PRO A 93 -10.08 -3.52 3.12
CA PRO A 93 -10.26 -4.51 4.19
C PRO A 93 -8.98 -4.85 4.98
N ASN A 94 -7.83 -4.34 4.51
CA ASN A 94 -6.52 -4.67 5.06
C ASN A 94 -6.17 -3.85 6.31
N LYS A 95 -6.73 -4.27 7.46
CA LYS A 95 -6.56 -3.62 8.78
C LYS A 95 -5.12 -3.62 9.32
N ASP A 96 -4.19 -4.24 8.61
CA ASP A 96 -2.79 -4.26 8.99
C ASP A 96 -2.13 -2.87 8.88
N LYS A 97 -2.81 -1.88 8.29
CA LYS A 97 -2.35 -0.49 8.29
C LYS A 97 -3.32 0.42 9.03
N ALA A 98 -2.79 1.21 9.96
CA ALA A 98 -3.51 2.30 10.62
C ALA A 98 -2.60 3.52 10.77
N ILE A 99 -3.18 4.71 10.73
CA ILE A 99 -2.49 5.98 10.97
C ILE A 99 -3.28 6.74 12.03
N ALA A 100 -2.64 7.06 13.15
CA ALA A 100 -3.20 7.90 14.19
C ALA A 100 -2.52 9.27 14.14
N ILE A 101 -3.28 10.32 13.83
CA ILE A 101 -2.80 11.70 13.71
C ILE A 101 -3.18 12.44 14.99
N ALA A 102 -2.23 13.17 15.59
CA ALA A 102 -2.52 14.01 16.74
C ALA A 102 -3.12 15.35 16.26
N ILE A 103 -4.35 15.66 16.67
CA ILE A 103 -5.12 16.80 16.13
C ILE A 103 -4.42 18.14 16.42
N ASP A 104 -3.90 18.28 17.64
CA ASP A 104 -3.17 19.44 18.14
C ASP A 104 -1.84 19.68 17.40
N SER A 105 -1.29 18.65 16.75
CA SER A 105 -0.04 18.74 16.01
C SER A 105 -0.20 19.19 14.55
N ILE A 106 -1.43 19.34 14.05
CA ILE A 106 -1.67 19.67 12.64
C ILE A 106 -1.29 21.12 12.40
N CYS A 107 -0.23 21.35 11.62
CA CYS A 107 0.29 22.68 11.29
C CYS A 107 -0.27 23.23 9.97
N SER A 108 -0.58 22.37 8.99
CA SER A 108 -1.12 22.77 7.69
C SER A 108 -2.08 21.73 7.15
N ILE A 109 -3.12 22.21 6.47
CA ILE A 109 -4.12 21.42 5.75
C ILE A 109 -4.30 22.01 4.36
N GLU A 110 -3.90 21.24 3.36
CA GLU A 110 -3.89 21.66 1.96
C GLU A 110 -4.61 20.64 1.09
N TYR A 111 -5.31 21.11 0.07
CA TYR A 111 -6.00 20.28 -0.90
C TYR A 111 -5.56 20.61 -2.33
N SER A 112 -5.28 19.56 -3.10
CA SER A 112 -5.02 19.64 -4.54
C SER A 112 -6.21 19.06 -5.31
N ASP A 113 -6.93 19.93 -6.04
CA ASP A 113 -8.03 19.51 -6.92
C ASP A 113 -7.53 18.63 -8.08
N LYS A 114 -6.29 18.87 -8.55
CA LYS A 114 -5.69 18.11 -9.65
C LYS A 114 -5.32 16.68 -9.25
N LEU A 115 -4.89 16.49 -8.00
CA LEU A 115 -4.45 15.19 -7.48
C LEU A 115 -5.54 14.47 -6.66
N GLU A 116 -6.66 15.14 -6.37
CA GLU A 116 -7.69 14.71 -5.43
C GLU A 116 -7.08 14.28 -4.08
N CYS A 117 -6.18 15.12 -3.55
CA CYS A 117 -5.30 14.75 -2.45
C CYS A 117 -5.32 15.79 -1.33
N LEU A 118 -5.56 15.31 -0.11
CA LEU A 118 -5.41 16.03 1.14
C LEU A 118 -3.98 15.87 1.65
N ARG A 119 -3.30 16.99 1.84
CA ARG A 119 -1.97 17.09 2.43
C ARG A 119 -2.06 17.64 3.83
N LEU A 120 -1.51 16.90 4.79
CA LEU A 120 -1.40 17.29 6.20
C LEU A 120 0.06 17.37 6.60
N ILE A 121 0.43 18.43 7.31
CA ILE A 121 1.72 18.52 8.02
C ILE A 121 1.45 18.37 9.51
N CYS A 122 1.86 17.25 10.10
CA CYS A 122 1.47 16.88 11.46
C CYS A 122 2.40 15.83 12.10
N ASP A 123 2.20 15.59 13.40
CA ASP A 123 2.70 14.39 14.08
C ASP A 123 1.69 13.25 13.91
N TYR A 124 2.19 12.08 13.50
CA TYR A 124 1.36 10.89 13.37
C TYR A 124 2.12 9.61 13.73
N VAL A 125 1.37 8.58 14.11
CA VAL A 125 1.85 7.23 14.32
C VAL A 125 1.32 6.35 13.21
N GLU A 126 2.21 5.74 12.45
CA GLU A 126 1.88 4.75 11.44
C GLU A 126 2.11 3.35 12.04
N GLU A 127 1.06 2.51 11.99
CA GLU A 127 1.10 1.12 12.40
C GLU A 127 0.99 0.25 11.14
N ILE A 128 1.96 -0.64 10.92
CA ILE A 128 1.98 -1.62 9.82
C ILE A 128 2.25 -3.00 10.43
N GLY A 129 1.21 -3.81 10.57
CA GLY A 129 1.26 -5.08 11.28
C GLY A 129 1.68 -4.90 12.73
N ILE A 130 2.86 -5.41 13.09
CA ILE A 130 3.46 -5.26 14.43
C ILE A 130 4.40 -4.04 14.53
N GLU A 131 4.75 -3.43 13.41
CA GLU A 131 5.68 -2.29 13.39
C GLU A 131 4.90 -0.99 13.68
N LYS A 132 5.41 -0.18 14.62
CA LYS A 132 4.89 1.16 14.89
C LYS A 132 5.99 2.18 14.63
N ARG A 133 5.71 3.17 13.79
CA ARG A 133 6.61 4.28 13.48
C ARG A 133 5.98 5.58 13.92
N LYS A 134 6.71 6.36 14.71
CA LYS A 134 6.34 7.74 15.07
C LYS A 134 6.99 8.70 14.07
N CYS A 135 6.17 9.51 13.42
CA CYS A 135 6.57 10.57 12.52
C CYS A 135 6.26 11.92 13.17
N LYS A 136 7.22 12.84 13.18
CA LYS A 136 7.06 14.18 13.75
C LYS A 136 7.16 15.23 12.65
N ASN A 137 6.29 16.24 12.69
CA ASN A 137 6.20 17.34 11.74
C ASN A 137 6.39 16.87 10.29
N SER A 138 5.69 15.78 9.96
CA SER A 138 5.91 15.03 8.73
C SER A 138 4.74 15.24 7.79
N GLU A 139 5.03 15.15 6.50
CA GLU A 139 4.01 15.19 5.47
C GLU A 139 3.24 13.86 5.44
N LEU A 140 1.91 13.98 5.42
CA LEU A 140 0.98 12.88 5.21
C LEU A 140 0.05 13.24 4.05
N LEU A 141 -0.06 12.33 3.10
CA LEU A 141 -0.90 12.47 1.91
C LEU A 141 -2.04 11.45 1.95
N LEU A 142 -3.28 11.93 1.83
CA LEU A 142 -4.50 11.13 1.83
C LEU A 142 -5.32 11.46 0.57
N TYR A 143 -5.54 10.48 -0.31
CA TYR A 143 -6.29 10.68 -1.55
C TYR A 143 -7.80 10.62 -1.29
N ILE A 144 -8.37 11.74 -0.85
CA ILE A 144 -9.77 11.88 -0.48
C ILE A 144 -10.39 12.89 -1.46
N PRO A 145 -11.37 12.51 -2.29
CA PRO A 145 -12.03 13.47 -3.18
C PRO A 145 -12.87 14.49 -2.38
N TYR A 146 -12.75 15.79 -2.68
CA TYR A 146 -13.42 16.85 -1.91
C TYR A 146 -14.94 16.83 -2.08
N ASP A 147 -15.43 16.90 -3.32
CA ASP A 147 -16.86 17.04 -3.60
C ASP A 147 -17.69 15.86 -3.10
N ALA A 148 -17.14 14.64 -3.19
CA ALA A 148 -17.81 13.43 -2.73
C ALA A 148 -17.77 13.25 -1.20
N ASN A 149 -16.95 14.03 -0.48
CA ASN A 149 -16.71 13.86 0.96
C ASN A 149 -16.72 15.21 1.71
N SER A 150 -17.54 16.17 1.25
CA SER A 150 -17.59 17.52 1.83
C SER A 150 -17.80 17.53 3.35
N ASP A 151 -18.61 16.60 3.87
CA ASP A 151 -18.93 16.49 5.29
C ASP A 151 -17.69 16.17 6.15
N PHE A 152 -16.78 15.34 5.60
CA PHE A 152 -15.50 15.03 6.25
C PHE A 152 -14.63 16.30 6.36
N TYR A 153 -14.52 17.09 5.29
CA TYR A 153 -13.72 18.32 5.30
C TYR A 153 -14.31 19.38 6.23
N GLN A 154 -15.64 19.57 6.19
CA GLN A 154 -16.31 20.49 7.11
C GLN A 154 -16.11 20.08 8.57
N MET A 155 -16.10 18.79 8.86
CA MET A 155 -15.82 18.29 10.20
C MET A 155 -14.35 18.50 10.59
N LEU A 156 -13.43 18.21 9.69
CA LEU A 156 -12.00 18.42 9.90
C LEU A 156 -11.74 19.89 10.27
N GLU A 157 -12.26 20.84 9.50
CA GLU A 157 -12.11 22.30 9.73
C GLU A 157 -12.78 22.84 11.01
N LYS A 158 -13.68 22.08 11.63
CA LYS A 158 -14.28 22.40 12.93
C LYS A 158 -13.43 21.95 14.10
N ILE A 159 -12.61 20.92 13.90
CA ILE A 159 -11.85 20.24 14.95
C ILE A 159 -10.41 20.71 15.00
N VAL A 160 -9.85 21.03 13.83
CA VAL A 160 -8.47 21.48 13.68
C VAL A 160 -8.40 23.01 13.61
N GLU A 161 -7.31 23.58 14.10
CA GLU A 161 -7.10 25.04 14.05
C GLU A 161 -6.80 25.56 12.62
N PRO A 162 -5.92 24.92 11.82
CA PRO A 162 -5.62 25.43 10.48
C PRO A 162 -6.81 25.24 9.53
N LYS A 163 -7.12 26.30 8.76
CA LYS A 163 -8.15 26.23 7.70
C LYS A 163 -7.64 25.52 6.46
N LEU A 164 -8.56 24.85 5.76
CA LEU A 164 -8.27 24.15 4.52
C LEU A 164 -7.86 25.15 3.43
N LYS A 165 -6.70 24.93 2.82
CA LYS A 165 -6.21 25.74 1.70
C LYS A 165 -6.25 24.94 0.41
N PHE A 166 -6.87 25.50 -0.63
CA PHE A 166 -6.82 24.93 -1.97
C PHE A 166 -5.58 25.46 -2.69
N VAL A 167 -4.71 24.55 -3.15
CA VAL A 167 -3.38 24.92 -3.70
C VAL A 167 -3.38 25.00 -5.22
N ASP A 168 -4.31 24.30 -5.89
CA ASP A 168 -4.33 24.14 -7.35
C ASP A 168 -5.58 24.70 -8.05
N ARG A 169 -6.37 25.57 -7.38
CA ARG A 169 -7.52 26.24 -8.02
C ARG A 169 -7.03 27.20 -9.10
N GLN A 170 -7.09 26.75 -10.36
CA GLN A 170 -7.01 27.59 -11.55
C GLN A 170 -8.40 27.87 -12.08
#